data_AF-J4J2M4-F1
#
_entry.id   AF-J4J2M4-F1
#
_cell.length_a   1.000
_cell.length_b   1.000
_cell.length_c   1.000
_cell.angle_alpha   90.00
_cell.angle_beta   90.00
_cell.angle_gamma   90.00
#
_symmetry.space_group_name_H-M   'P 1'
#
loop_
_entity.id
_entity.type
_entity.pdbx_description
1 polymer ?
#
loop_
_entity_poly.entity_id
_entity_poly.type
_entity_poly.pdbx_seq_one_letter_code
_entity_poly.pdbx_strand_id
1 'polypeptide(L)'
;MAQFLASVGAISFENLFVDGTKIEAVAGKYTFVWKKGVAKNRTKLMEKLDTFLAGVEKEFGIHLRRGSEIRLHHLKRLRRRLKRIQREQNIIFVYGSGKRKTVLQRTMETLDSYISRLKDYTKKLHICGDRNSFSKTDYEATFMRMKEDAMKNGQLKPAYNLQYGVEASFIVWAGVYPNPTDTRTLIPFLEDFHAHIGKRSRKLVADAGYESEENYLYLREKGQASYIKPNNYEVSKKRKWKQDIGRRENMNYLAAEDVYQCAEGRRLVVTGTRRTKSARGYVSEKTIYTCTDCN
;
A
#
# COMPACT_ATOMS: atom_id res chain seq x y z
N MET A 1 3.73 24.77 20.39
CA MET A 1 4.40 24.15 21.55
C MET A 1 5.91 24.02 21.34
N ALA A 2 6.41 23.24 20.37
CA ALA A 2 7.86 23.06 20.18
C ALA A 2 8.63 24.39 19.95
N GLN A 3 8.09 25.31 19.16
CA GLN A 3 8.69 26.65 18.98
C GLN A 3 8.77 27.43 20.29
N PHE A 4 7.76 27.32 21.16
CA PHE A 4 7.78 27.95 22.49
C PHE A 4 8.82 27.29 23.40
N LEU A 5 8.90 25.96 23.42
CA LEU A 5 9.94 25.23 24.15
C LEU A 5 11.35 25.65 23.70
N ALA A 6 11.53 25.90 22.41
CA ALA A 6 12.80 26.39 21.87
C ALA A 6 13.07 27.84 22.29
N SER A 7 12.06 28.71 22.32
CA SER A 7 12.24 30.12 22.74
C SER A 7 12.61 30.25 24.22
N VAL A 8 12.19 29.30 25.06
CA VAL A 8 12.59 29.26 26.49
C VAL A 8 13.84 28.42 26.74
N GLY A 9 14.49 27.90 25.68
CA GLY A 9 15.72 27.11 25.79
C GLY A 9 15.53 25.68 26.31
N ALA A 10 14.29 25.18 26.40
CA ALA A 10 14.01 23.81 26.86
C ALA A 10 14.35 22.74 25.81
N ILE A 11 14.37 23.10 24.53
CA ILE A 11 14.81 22.23 23.43
C ILE A 11 15.70 23.02 22.46
N SER A 12 16.59 22.34 21.73
CA SER A 12 17.51 22.96 20.78
C SER A 12 17.40 22.43 19.35
N PHE A 13 16.55 21.41 19.11
CA PHE A 13 16.53 20.63 17.88
C PHE A 13 17.89 19.95 17.59
N GLU A 14 18.58 19.52 18.64
CA GLU A 14 19.84 18.78 18.49
C GLU A 14 19.56 17.31 18.25
N ASN A 15 18.71 16.69 19.08
CA ASN A 15 18.42 15.26 19.03
C ASN A 15 16.91 15.02 18.93
N LEU A 16 16.45 14.50 17.80
CA LEU A 16 15.07 14.08 17.63
C LEU A 16 14.97 12.57 17.73
N PHE A 17 14.26 12.09 18.74
CA PHE A 17 13.92 10.69 18.91
C PHE A 17 12.56 10.42 18.25
N VAL A 18 12.51 9.55 17.25
CA VAL A 18 11.29 9.19 16.54
C VAL A 18 10.90 7.76 16.88
N ASP A 19 9.65 7.59 17.29
CA ASP A 19 9.05 6.28 17.56
C ASP A 19 7.60 6.22 17.06
N GLY A 20 7.11 4.98 16.90
CA GLY A 20 5.84 4.66 16.30
C GLY A 20 5.01 3.73 17.17
N THR A 21 3.71 4.01 17.24
CA THR A 21 2.74 3.10 17.85
C THR A 21 1.49 2.99 17.02
N LYS A 22 0.83 1.82 17.09
CA LYS A 22 -0.41 1.57 16.38
C LYS A 22 -1.56 1.66 17.36
N ILE A 23 -2.57 2.45 17.00
CA ILE A 23 -3.78 2.65 17.80
C ILE A 23 -4.93 2.00 17.05
N GLU A 24 -5.61 1.05 17.70
CA GLU A 24 -6.80 0.41 17.12
C GLU A 24 -7.91 1.47 16.94
N ALA A 25 -8.52 1.49 15.75
CA ALA A 25 -9.63 2.38 15.47
C ALA A 25 -10.93 1.82 16.06
N VAL A 26 -11.86 2.69 16.44
CA VAL A 26 -13.22 2.31 16.85
C VAL A 26 -14.03 1.97 15.60
N ALA A 27 -13.71 0.85 14.99
CA ALA A 27 -14.24 0.44 13.69
C ALA A 27 -14.59 -1.06 13.68
N GLY A 28 -15.46 -1.45 12.74
CA GLY A 28 -15.85 -2.84 12.57
C GLY A 28 -14.64 -3.74 12.32
N LYS A 29 -14.34 -4.63 13.27
CA LYS A 29 -13.15 -5.51 13.23
C LYS A 29 -13.12 -6.46 12.03
N TYR A 30 -14.25 -6.69 11.38
CA TYR A 30 -14.41 -7.67 10.30
C TYR A 30 -14.77 -7.07 8.94
N THR A 31 -14.86 -5.74 8.83
CA THR A 31 -15.37 -5.08 7.62
C THR A 31 -14.25 -4.54 6.74
N PHE A 32 -13.50 -5.48 6.15
CA PHE A 32 -12.34 -5.17 5.31
C PHE A 32 -12.71 -4.77 3.88
N VAL A 33 -11.99 -3.77 3.34
CA VAL A 33 -11.93 -3.51 1.90
C VAL A 33 -10.48 -3.43 1.46
N TRP A 34 -10.09 -4.30 0.54
CA TRP A 34 -8.75 -4.35 -0.03
C TRP A 34 -8.74 -3.78 -1.44
N LYS A 35 -7.91 -2.76 -1.70
CA LYS A 35 -7.78 -2.11 -3.02
C LYS A 35 -7.52 -3.12 -4.13
N LYS A 36 -6.57 -4.04 -3.92
CA LYS A 36 -6.24 -5.11 -4.87
C LYS A 36 -7.41 -6.05 -5.15
N GLY A 37 -8.18 -6.40 -4.12
CA GLY A 37 -9.38 -7.24 -4.25
C GLY A 37 -10.48 -6.55 -5.06
N VAL A 38 -10.74 -5.27 -4.76
CA VAL A 38 -11.72 -4.46 -5.50
C VAL A 38 -11.28 -4.28 -6.95
N ALA A 39 -10.01 -3.98 -7.21
CA ALA A 39 -9.47 -3.84 -8.56
C ALA A 39 -9.63 -5.13 -9.37
N LYS A 40 -9.25 -6.29 -8.81
CA LYS A 40 -9.43 -7.61 -9.44
C LYS A 40 -10.90 -7.89 -9.76
N ASN A 41 -11.80 -7.60 -8.82
CA ASN A 41 -13.23 -7.81 -9.01
C ASN A 41 -13.84 -6.85 -10.04
N ARG A 42 -13.32 -5.63 -10.15
CA ARG A 42 -13.68 -4.68 -11.21
C ARG A 42 -13.23 -5.20 -12.57
N THR A 43 -11.99 -5.67 -12.73
CA THR A 43 -11.52 -6.24 -13.99
C THR A 43 -12.39 -7.41 -14.45
N LYS A 44 -12.67 -8.37 -13.56
CA LYS A 44 -13.59 -9.49 -13.85
C LYS A 44 -15.00 -9.05 -14.22
N LEU A 45 -15.49 -7.94 -13.66
CA LEU A 45 -16.79 -7.39 -14.02
C LEU A 45 -16.78 -6.82 -15.44
N MET A 46 -15.68 -6.18 -15.84
CA MET A 46 -15.52 -5.65 -17.21
C MET A 46 -15.48 -6.77 -18.25
N GLU A 47 -14.75 -7.85 -17.98
CA GLU A 47 -14.73 -9.05 -18.83
C GLU A 47 -16.14 -9.62 -19.02
N LYS A 48 -16.91 -9.76 -17.93
CA LYS A 48 -18.31 -10.22 -17.98
C LYS A 48 -19.24 -9.25 -18.69
N LEU A 49 -18.96 -7.96 -18.63
CA LEU A 49 -19.73 -6.92 -19.31
C LEU A 49 -19.58 -7.04 -20.82
N ASP A 50 -18.39 -7.34 -21.33
CA ASP A 50 -18.18 -7.52 -22.77
C ASP A 50 -19.04 -8.68 -23.32
N THR A 51 -19.02 -9.85 -22.67
CA THR A 51 -19.88 -10.99 -23.06
C THR A 51 -21.36 -10.66 -22.94
N PHE A 52 -21.75 -9.97 -21.87
CA PHE A 52 -23.14 -9.56 -21.65
C PHE A 52 -23.64 -8.59 -22.74
N LEU A 53 -22.82 -7.62 -23.13
CA LEU A 53 -23.19 -6.65 -24.17
C LEU A 53 -23.35 -7.32 -25.54
N ALA A 54 -22.50 -8.29 -25.89
CA ALA A 54 -22.67 -9.08 -27.11
C ALA A 54 -24.00 -9.86 -27.11
N GLY A 55 -24.38 -10.44 -25.96
CA GLY A 55 -25.68 -11.12 -25.80
C GLY A 55 -26.87 -10.16 -25.94
N VAL A 56 -26.77 -8.95 -25.39
CA VAL A 56 -27.80 -7.92 -25.53
C VAL A 56 -27.97 -7.46 -26.98
N GLU A 57 -26.86 -7.31 -27.70
CA GLU A 57 -26.88 -6.95 -29.12
C GLU A 57 -27.58 -8.04 -29.96
N LYS A 58 -27.25 -9.32 -29.72
CA LYS A 58 -27.88 -10.45 -30.40
C LYS A 58 -29.37 -10.57 -30.10
N GLU A 59 -29.77 -10.43 -28.84
CA GLU A 59 -31.15 -10.68 -28.39
C GLU A 59 -32.10 -9.51 -28.70
N PHE A 60 -31.62 -8.27 -28.56
CA PHE A 60 -32.46 -7.07 -28.65
C PHE A 60 -32.09 -6.14 -29.80
N GLY A 61 -31.07 -6.46 -30.61
CA GLY A 61 -30.58 -5.59 -31.68
C GLY A 61 -30.00 -4.26 -31.18
N ILE A 62 -29.65 -4.16 -29.89
CA ILE A 62 -29.17 -2.91 -29.30
C ILE A 62 -27.65 -2.84 -29.43
N HIS A 63 -27.17 -2.20 -30.48
CA HIS A 63 -25.77 -1.82 -30.57
C HIS A 63 -25.46 -0.58 -29.72
N LEU A 64 -24.45 -0.67 -28.85
CA LEU A 64 -23.94 0.44 -28.07
C LEU A 64 -22.69 1.02 -28.74
N ARG A 65 -22.81 2.22 -29.30
CA ARG A 65 -21.63 3.01 -29.69
C ARG A 65 -20.81 3.32 -28.44
N ARG A 66 -19.65 2.67 -28.33
CA ARG A 66 -18.64 2.87 -27.29
C ARG A 66 -17.26 2.97 -27.96
N GLY A 67 -16.34 3.70 -27.34
CA GLY A 67 -14.92 3.57 -27.64
C GLY A 67 -14.33 2.27 -27.06
N SER A 68 -13.02 2.24 -26.85
CA SER A 68 -12.32 1.10 -26.24
C SER A 68 -12.76 0.77 -24.81
N GLU A 69 -13.34 1.72 -24.07
CA GLU A 69 -13.67 1.57 -22.65
C GLU A 69 -15.19 1.63 -22.34
N ILE A 70 -15.69 0.70 -21.52
CA ILE A 70 -17.07 0.72 -21.01
C ILE A 70 -17.15 1.66 -19.79
N ARG A 71 -17.98 2.71 -19.90
CA ARG A 71 -18.25 3.64 -18.82
C ARG A 71 -19.68 3.50 -18.30
N LEU A 72 -19.91 3.96 -17.07
CA LEU A 72 -21.21 3.86 -16.39
C LEU A 72 -22.36 4.50 -17.20
N HIS A 73 -22.10 5.58 -17.92
CA HIS A 73 -23.12 6.26 -18.73
C HIS A 73 -23.59 5.42 -19.93
N HIS A 74 -22.73 4.57 -20.51
CA HIS A 74 -23.12 3.60 -21.54
C HIS A 74 -24.16 2.61 -21.00
N LEU A 75 -23.91 2.06 -19.81
CA LEU A 75 -24.82 1.11 -19.15
C LEU A 75 -26.15 1.76 -18.77
N LYS A 76 -26.13 3.01 -18.28
CA LYS A 76 -27.37 3.79 -18.02
C LYS A 76 -28.16 4.06 -19.31
N ARG A 77 -27.49 4.29 -20.45
CA ARG A 77 -28.13 4.45 -21.75
C ARG A 77 -28.76 3.14 -22.23
N LEU A 78 -28.06 2.02 -22.07
CA LEU A 78 -28.61 0.69 -22.36
C LEU A 78 -29.87 0.41 -21.54
N ARG A 79 -29.81 0.68 -20.23
CA ARG A 79 -30.97 0.49 -19.33
C ARG A 79 -32.19 1.26 -19.81
N ARG A 80 -32.02 2.51 -20.26
CA ARG A 80 -33.11 3.33 -20.82
C ARG A 80 -33.70 2.72 -22.09
N ARG A 81 -32.88 2.14 -22.96
CA ARG A 81 -33.34 1.44 -24.19
C ARG A 81 -34.12 0.17 -23.86
N LEU A 82 -33.60 -0.68 -22.98
CA LEU A 82 -34.31 -1.89 -22.53
C LEU A 82 -35.66 -1.56 -21.86
N LYS A 83 -35.70 -0.46 -21.08
CA LYS A 83 -36.96 0.03 -20.49
C LYS A 83 -37.95 0.53 -21.52
N ARG A 84 -37.50 1.01 -22.69
CA ARG A 84 -38.39 1.38 -23.80
C ARG A 84 -39.02 0.13 -24.41
N ILE A 85 -38.21 -0.90 -24.71
CA ILE A 85 -38.70 -2.20 -25.19
C ILE A 85 -39.72 -2.80 -24.22
N GLN A 86 -39.46 -2.71 -22.92
CA GLN A 86 -40.40 -3.18 -21.89
C GLN A 86 -41.79 -2.54 -22.03
N ARG A 87 -41.84 -1.22 -22.27
CA ARG A 87 -43.08 -0.46 -22.43
C ARG A 87 -43.78 -0.79 -23.75
N GLU A 88 -43.02 -0.84 -24.84
CA GLU A 88 -43.54 -1.15 -26.18
C GLU A 88 -44.15 -2.55 -26.25
N GLN A 89 -43.55 -3.53 -25.55
CA GLN A 89 -44.03 -4.92 -25.48
C GLN A 89 -44.99 -5.17 -24.32
N ASN A 90 -45.33 -4.14 -23.54
CA ASN A 90 -46.19 -4.20 -22.35
C ASN A 90 -45.83 -5.34 -21.37
N ILE A 91 -44.52 -5.56 -21.13
CA ILE A 91 -44.03 -6.67 -20.30
C ILE A 91 -44.13 -6.33 -18.82
N ILE A 92 -44.96 -7.10 -18.10
CA ILE A 92 -45.07 -7.06 -16.65
C ILE A 92 -44.00 -7.96 -16.02
N PHE A 93 -43.20 -7.40 -15.10
CA PHE A 93 -42.18 -8.16 -14.38
C PHE A 93 -42.78 -8.98 -13.25
N VAL A 94 -42.27 -10.20 -13.09
CA VAL A 94 -42.75 -11.16 -12.08
C VAL A 94 -41.69 -11.40 -11.01
N TYR A 95 -42.14 -11.59 -9.78
CA TYR A 95 -41.28 -11.81 -8.61
C TYR A 95 -41.83 -12.96 -7.76
N GLY A 96 -40.97 -13.59 -6.95
CA GLY A 96 -41.34 -14.74 -6.11
C GLY A 96 -40.94 -16.09 -6.70
N SER A 97 -41.06 -17.13 -5.87
CA SER A 97 -40.76 -18.52 -6.23
C SER A 97 -41.75 -19.06 -7.27
N GLY A 98 -41.29 -19.94 -8.16
CA GLY A 98 -42.11 -20.57 -9.20
C GLY A 98 -42.49 -19.67 -10.40
N LYS A 99 -42.14 -18.38 -10.39
CA LYS A 99 -42.41 -17.47 -11.52
C LYS A 99 -41.27 -17.48 -12.54
N ARG A 100 -41.60 -17.64 -13.82
CA ARG A 100 -40.63 -17.62 -14.93
C ARG A 100 -40.42 -16.18 -15.45
N LYS A 101 -39.24 -15.61 -15.18
CA LYS A 101 -38.85 -14.28 -15.65
C LYS A 101 -38.61 -14.27 -17.16
N THR A 102 -39.06 -13.22 -17.83
CA THR A 102 -38.76 -13.00 -19.26
C THR A 102 -37.26 -12.80 -19.49
N VAL A 103 -36.80 -12.95 -20.73
CA VAL A 103 -35.40 -12.64 -21.08
C VAL A 103 -35.09 -11.17 -20.78
N LEU A 104 -35.99 -10.26 -21.13
CA LEU A 104 -35.84 -8.83 -20.86
C LEU A 104 -35.69 -8.52 -19.36
N GLN A 105 -36.52 -9.12 -18.50
CA GLN A 105 -36.41 -8.92 -17.06
C GLN A 105 -35.05 -9.39 -16.53
N ARG A 106 -34.61 -10.60 -16.90
CA ARG A 106 -33.30 -11.15 -16.49
C ARG A 106 -32.15 -10.26 -16.96
N THR A 107 -32.21 -9.77 -18.19
CA THR A 107 -31.21 -8.85 -18.76
C THR A 107 -31.18 -7.52 -18.00
N MET A 108 -32.34 -6.93 -17.68
CA MET A 108 -32.40 -5.68 -16.92
C MET A 108 -31.89 -5.85 -15.49
N GLU A 109 -32.28 -6.92 -14.79
CA GLU A 109 -31.77 -7.21 -13.44
C GLU A 109 -30.25 -7.44 -13.43
N THR A 110 -29.72 -8.14 -14.45
CA THR A 110 -28.28 -8.35 -14.61
C THR A 110 -27.55 -7.02 -14.86
N LEU A 111 -28.09 -6.18 -15.76
CA LEU A 111 -27.55 -4.85 -16.03
C LEU A 111 -27.55 -3.98 -14.77
N ASP A 112 -28.62 -4.03 -13.98
CA ASP A 112 -28.76 -3.28 -12.74
C ASP A 112 -27.74 -3.72 -11.70
N SER A 113 -27.52 -5.03 -11.57
CA SER A 113 -26.46 -5.61 -10.75
C SER A 113 -25.07 -5.12 -11.19
N TYR A 114 -24.79 -5.11 -12.50
CA TYR A 114 -23.52 -4.62 -13.02
C TYR A 114 -23.32 -3.12 -12.79
N ILE A 115 -24.36 -2.29 -13.00
CA ILE A 115 -24.33 -0.85 -12.71
C ILE A 115 -24.05 -0.61 -11.22
N SER A 116 -24.74 -1.34 -10.34
CA SER A 116 -24.58 -1.22 -8.89
C SER A 116 -23.15 -1.58 -8.46
N ARG A 117 -22.65 -2.73 -8.91
CA ARG A 117 -21.29 -3.20 -8.58
C ARG A 117 -20.20 -2.30 -9.15
N LEU A 118 -20.37 -1.79 -10.37
CA LEU A 118 -19.41 -0.85 -10.95
C LEU A 118 -19.34 0.45 -10.14
N LYS A 119 -20.49 1.01 -9.72
CA LYS A 119 -20.53 2.18 -8.81
C LYS A 119 -19.82 1.89 -7.49
N ASP A 120 -20.13 0.74 -6.88
CA ASP A 120 -19.54 0.33 -5.61
C ASP A 120 -18.02 0.18 -5.71
N TYR A 121 -17.50 -0.48 -6.74
CA TYR A 121 -16.07 -0.62 -6.96
C TYR A 121 -15.38 0.71 -7.22
N THR A 122 -15.97 1.58 -8.05
CA THR A 122 -15.44 2.92 -8.30
C THR A 122 -15.38 3.74 -7.00
N LYS A 123 -16.45 3.72 -6.19
CA LYS A 123 -16.47 4.38 -4.87
C LYS A 123 -15.39 3.82 -3.95
N LYS A 124 -15.26 2.50 -3.84
CA LYS A 124 -14.25 1.85 -2.99
C LYS A 124 -12.82 2.19 -3.42
N LEU A 125 -12.54 2.17 -4.72
CA LEU A 125 -11.22 2.55 -5.24
C LEU A 125 -10.90 4.02 -5.00
N HIS A 126 -11.91 4.89 -5.09
CA HIS A 126 -11.77 6.31 -4.76
C HIS A 126 -11.48 6.51 -3.27
N ILE A 127 -12.24 5.87 -2.37
CA ILE A 127 -12.00 5.93 -0.92
C ILE A 127 -10.61 5.42 -0.56
N CYS A 128 -10.17 4.31 -1.17
CA CYS A 128 -8.80 3.81 -0.95
C CYS A 128 -7.75 4.89 -1.26
N GLY A 129 -7.94 5.70 -2.30
CA GLY A 129 -6.92 6.64 -2.79
C GLY A 129 -5.60 5.90 -2.99
N ASP A 130 -4.52 6.40 -2.37
CA ASP A 130 -3.20 5.77 -2.41
C ASP A 130 -3.02 4.61 -1.43
N ARG A 131 -3.96 4.42 -0.50
CA ARG A 131 -3.91 3.38 0.52
C ARG A 131 -4.29 2.02 -0.05
N ASN A 132 -3.76 0.97 0.57
CA ASN A 132 -4.02 -0.41 0.14
C ASN A 132 -5.36 -0.98 0.66
N SER A 133 -5.92 -0.37 1.70
CA SER A 133 -7.15 -0.83 2.34
C SER A 133 -7.80 0.28 3.16
N PHE A 134 -9.07 0.07 3.55
CA PHE A 134 -9.80 0.92 4.48
C PHE A 134 -10.93 0.13 5.16
N SER A 135 -11.34 0.54 6.37
CA SER A 135 -12.48 -0.06 7.08
C SER A 135 -13.83 0.47 6.59
N LYS A 136 -14.88 -0.35 6.52
CA LYS A 136 -16.19 0.13 6.03
C LYS A 136 -16.89 1.12 6.96
N THR A 137 -16.53 1.16 8.24
CA THR A 137 -17.15 2.03 9.25
C THR A 137 -16.27 3.22 9.62
N ASP A 138 -14.98 3.15 9.28
CA ASP A 138 -14.02 4.23 9.44
C ASP A 138 -13.14 4.23 8.18
N TYR A 139 -13.43 5.16 7.27
CA TYR A 139 -12.76 5.21 5.97
C TYR A 139 -11.31 5.67 6.06
N GLU A 140 -10.84 6.21 7.19
CA GLU A 140 -9.46 6.69 7.35
C GLU A 140 -8.54 5.61 7.94
N ALA A 141 -9.09 4.74 8.79
CA ALA A 141 -8.37 3.59 9.34
C ALA A 141 -7.95 2.59 8.25
N THR A 142 -6.70 2.13 8.33
CA THR A 142 -6.19 1.05 7.47
C THR A 142 -5.94 -0.21 8.29
N PHE A 143 -5.85 -1.35 7.62
CA PHE A 143 -5.66 -2.62 8.33
C PHE A 143 -4.18 -2.87 8.61
N MET A 144 -3.86 -3.01 9.88
CA MET A 144 -2.51 -3.18 10.38
C MET A 144 -2.41 -4.37 11.31
N ARG A 145 -1.21 -4.95 11.41
CA ARG A 145 -0.91 -5.94 12.45
C ARG A 145 -0.62 -5.20 13.75
N MET A 146 -1.36 -5.54 14.80
CA MET A 146 -1.18 -4.95 16.13
C MET A 146 -0.07 -5.67 16.89
N LYS A 147 0.55 -4.98 17.87
CA LYS A 147 1.50 -5.62 18.81
C LYS A 147 0.78 -6.65 19.68
N GLU A 148 -0.43 -6.32 20.12
CA GLU A 148 -1.30 -7.22 20.89
C GLU A 148 -2.00 -8.22 19.95
N ASP A 149 -1.40 -9.40 19.85
CA ASP A 149 -1.90 -10.54 19.06
C ASP A 149 -2.01 -11.77 19.99
N ALA A 150 -2.96 -11.70 20.94
CA ALA A 150 -3.14 -12.74 21.97
C ALA A 150 -3.37 -14.14 21.38
N MET A 151 -4.07 -14.21 20.24
CA MET A 151 -4.34 -15.45 19.53
C MET A 151 -3.19 -15.90 18.62
N LYS A 152 -2.14 -15.08 18.47
CA LYS A 152 -0.96 -15.29 17.59
C LYS A 152 -1.33 -15.67 16.15
N ASN A 153 -2.51 -15.25 15.68
CA ASN A 153 -3.03 -15.59 14.36
C ASN A 153 -2.68 -14.50 13.32
N GLY A 154 -2.01 -13.43 13.74
CA GLY A 154 -1.63 -12.33 12.87
C GLY A 154 -2.83 -11.53 12.37
N GLN A 155 -3.97 -11.56 13.08
CA GLN A 155 -5.18 -10.88 12.66
C GLN A 155 -4.93 -9.38 12.50
N LEU A 156 -5.27 -8.87 11.32
CA LEU A 156 -5.20 -7.44 11.04
C LEU A 156 -6.42 -6.74 11.62
N LYS A 157 -6.20 -5.58 12.23
CA LYS A 157 -7.24 -4.73 12.79
C LYS A 157 -7.23 -3.36 12.13
N PRO A 158 -8.39 -2.69 12.02
CA PRO A 158 -8.42 -1.30 11.58
C PRO A 158 -7.69 -0.45 12.61
N ALA A 159 -6.70 0.31 12.16
CA ALA A 159 -5.81 1.05 13.04
C ALA A 159 -5.22 2.28 12.34
N TYR A 160 -4.59 3.11 13.17
CA TYR A 160 -3.80 4.26 12.78
C TYR A 160 -2.35 4.04 13.22
N ASN A 161 -1.39 4.41 12.38
CA ASN A 161 0.01 4.42 12.77
C ASN A 161 0.40 5.81 13.24
N LEU A 162 0.40 6.02 14.55
CA LEU A 162 0.85 7.24 15.19
C LEU A 162 2.37 7.25 15.22
N GLN A 163 2.96 8.36 14.83
CA GLN A 163 4.39 8.60 14.92
C GLN A 163 4.59 9.88 15.70
N TYR A 164 5.60 9.89 16.54
CA TYR A 164 5.87 11.04 17.39
C TYR A 164 7.36 11.25 17.55
N GLY A 165 7.72 12.53 17.66
CA GLY A 165 9.08 13.01 17.81
C GLY A 165 9.24 13.59 19.20
N VAL A 166 10.31 13.20 19.88
CA VAL A 166 10.62 13.62 21.25
C VAL A 166 11.99 14.28 21.30
N GLU A 167 12.10 15.36 22.05
CA GLU A 167 13.36 15.99 22.45
C GLU A 167 13.26 16.48 23.89
N ALA A 168 14.28 16.24 24.70
CA ALA A 168 14.32 16.60 26.12
C ALA A 168 13.04 16.21 26.90
N SER A 169 12.52 15.00 26.63
CA SER A 169 11.28 14.45 27.21
C SER A 169 9.98 15.14 26.77
N PHE A 170 10.04 16.12 25.86
CA PHE A 170 8.85 16.74 25.28
C PHE A 170 8.50 16.11 23.94
N ILE A 171 7.22 15.83 23.72
CA ILE A 171 6.71 15.54 22.38
C ILE A 171 6.74 16.86 21.58
N VAL A 172 7.64 16.93 20.60
CA VAL A 172 7.82 18.12 19.76
C VAL A 172 6.96 18.07 18.50
N TRP A 173 6.57 16.87 18.06
CA TRP A 173 5.70 16.65 16.91
C TRP A 173 5.01 15.30 16.97
N ALA A 174 3.84 15.19 16.35
CA ALA A 174 3.15 13.93 16.16
C ALA A 174 2.38 13.95 14.84
N GLY A 175 2.32 12.80 14.16
CA GLY A 175 1.62 12.62 12.90
C GLY A 175 0.98 11.24 12.82
N VAL A 176 -0.13 11.15 12.08
CA VAL A 176 -0.86 9.90 11.89
C VAL A 176 -0.75 9.44 10.45
N TYR A 177 -0.36 8.19 10.24
CA TYR A 177 -0.09 7.64 8.92
C TYR A 177 -0.93 6.40 8.64
N PRO A 178 -1.37 6.22 7.38
CA PRO A 178 -2.09 5.02 6.96
C PRO A 178 -1.17 3.82 6.70
N ASN A 179 0.16 4.01 6.79
CA ASN A 179 1.17 3.01 6.50
C ASN A 179 1.30 2.01 7.68
N PRO A 180 1.15 0.69 7.44
CA PRO A 180 1.29 -0.30 8.50
C PRO A 180 2.70 -0.45 9.07
N THR A 181 3.72 0.00 8.35
CA THR A 181 5.14 -0.11 8.73
C THR A 181 5.78 1.27 8.83
N ASP A 182 6.74 1.41 9.73
CA ASP A 182 7.35 2.69 10.12
C ASP A 182 8.40 3.18 9.10
N THR A 183 8.98 2.29 8.31
CA THR A 183 9.93 2.65 7.24
C THR A 183 9.42 3.76 6.33
N ARG A 184 8.13 3.72 5.99
CA ARG A 184 7.49 4.69 5.09
C ARG A 184 6.84 5.85 5.84
N THR A 185 6.97 5.99 7.14
CA THR A 185 6.42 7.16 7.84
C THR A 185 7.46 8.25 8.06
N LEU A 186 8.76 7.89 8.11
CA LEU A 186 9.84 8.81 8.48
C LEU A 186 9.91 10.08 7.63
N ILE A 187 10.09 9.95 6.32
CA ILE A 187 10.25 11.12 5.44
C ILE A 187 9.04 12.06 5.53
N PRO A 188 7.79 11.60 5.36
CA PRO A 188 6.62 12.46 5.58
C PRO A 188 6.58 13.11 6.96
N PHE A 189 6.95 12.36 8.00
CA PHE A 189 6.98 12.89 9.36
C PHE A 189 7.99 14.02 9.51
N LEU A 190 9.18 13.88 8.93
CA LEU A 190 10.21 14.92 8.98
C LEU A 190 9.89 16.12 8.10
N GLU A 191 9.26 15.92 6.93
CA GLU A 191 8.80 17.03 6.10
C GLU A 191 7.66 17.80 6.75
N ASP A 192 6.69 17.09 7.34
CA ASP A 192 5.57 17.69 8.06
C ASP A 192 6.05 18.45 9.30
N PHE A 193 6.98 17.86 10.07
CA PHE A 193 7.68 18.52 11.17
C PHE A 193 8.37 19.80 10.70
N HIS A 194 9.14 19.72 9.61
CA HIS A 194 9.87 20.88 9.09
C HIS A 194 8.94 21.98 8.60
N ALA A 195 7.85 21.62 7.90
CA ALA A 195 6.86 22.57 7.40
C ALA A 195 6.20 23.38 8.53
N HIS A 196 5.94 22.75 9.67
CA HIS A 196 5.27 23.41 10.80
C HIS A 196 6.23 24.12 11.77
N ILE A 197 7.43 23.56 11.99
CA ILE A 197 8.38 24.09 12.97
C ILE A 197 9.38 25.06 12.32
N GLY A 198 9.64 24.93 11.03
CA GLY A 198 10.63 25.71 10.28
C GLY A 198 12.08 25.31 10.56
N LYS A 199 12.30 24.25 11.36
CA LYS A 199 13.63 23.74 11.73
C LYS A 199 13.74 22.25 11.44
N ARG A 200 14.97 21.75 11.32
CA ARG A 200 15.30 20.33 11.26
C ARG A 200 16.20 19.98 12.42
N SER A 201 16.07 18.77 12.94
CA SER A 201 16.98 18.29 13.98
C SER A 201 18.34 17.95 13.38
N ARG A 202 19.43 18.18 14.12
CA ARG A 202 20.77 17.78 13.64
C ARG A 202 20.94 16.28 13.62
N LYS A 203 20.45 15.60 14.65
CA LYS A 203 20.55 14.15 14.83
C LYS A 203 19.15 13.55 14.88
N LEU A 204 18.98 12.44 14.15
CA LEU A 204 17.78 11.64 14.17
C LEU A 204 18.08 10.28 14.79
N VAL A 205 17.36 9.93 15.85
CA VAL A 205 17.45 8.65 16.53
C VAL A 205 16.13 7.91 16.35
N ALA A 206 16.17 6.69 15.80
CA ALA A 206 14.97 5.87 15.63
C ALA A 206 15.31 4.38 15.70
N ASP A 207 14.27 3.55 15.87
CA ASP A 207 14.44 2.10 15.88
C ASP A 207 14.75 1.54 14.47
N ALA A 208 15.03 0.24 14.41
CA ALA A 208 15.38 -0.41 13.14
C ALA A 208 14.21 -0.50 12.15
N GLY A 209 12.96 -0.35 12.60
CA GLY A 209 11.78 -0.33 11.74
C GLY A 209 11.79 0.83 10.73
N TYR A 210 12.52 1.90 11.03
CA TYR A 210 12.76 3.02 10.14
C TYR A 210 13.91 2.80 9.14
N GLU A 211 14.61 1.68 9.20
CA GLU A 211 15.74 1.42 8.32
C GLU A 211 15.32 1.24 6.86
N SER A 212 15.89 2.08 5.99
CA SER A 212 15.90 1.87 4.55
C SER A 212 16.96 2.75 3.89
N GLU A 213 17.46 2.31 2.73
CA GLU A 213 18.33 3.11 1.85
C GLU A 213 17.71 4.48 1.54
N GLU A 214 16.40 4.52 1.22
CA GLU A 214 15.66 5.76 0.95
C GLU A 214 15.73 6.75 2.12
N ASN A 215 15.54 6.27 3.35
CA ASN A 215 15.62 7.09 4.56
C ASN A 215 17.05 7.57 4.85
N TYR A 216 18.05 6.70 4.69
CA TYR A 216 19.45 7.10 4.90
C TYR A 216 19.92 8.17 3.92
N LEU A 217 19.59 8.00 2.63
CA LEU A 217 19.94 8.97 1.60
C LEU A 217 19.24 10.31 1.83
N TYR A 218 17.96 10.28 2.19
CA TYR A 218 17.21 11.49 2.55
C TYR A 218 17.86 12.24 3.72
N LEU A 219 18.19 11.55 4.82
CA LEU A 219 18.81 12.19 5.98
C LEU A 219 20.17 12.79 5.63
N ARG A 220 20.97 12.06 4.84
CA ARG A 220 22.26 12.55 4.34
C ARG A 220 22.10 13.80 3.46
N GLU A 221 21.13 13.81 2.55
CA GLU A 221 20.82 14.97 1.70
C GLU A 221 20.38 16.18 2.52
N LYS A 222 19.61 15.98 3.60
CA LYS A 222 19.17 17.05 4.51
C LYS A 222 20.19 17.43 5.58
N GLY A 223 21.40 16.86 5.55
CA GLY A 223 22.46 17.14 6.52
C GLY A 223 22.14 16.67 7.95
N GLN A 224 21.24 15.69 8.10
CA GLN A 224 20.84 15.13 9.40
C GLN A 224 21.63 13.85 9.68
N ALA A 225 22.33 13.78 10.81
CA ALA A 225 23.04 12.58 11.22
C ALA A 225 22.02 11.48 11.61
N SER A 226 22.15 10.31 11.00
CA SER A 226 21.25 9.18 11.21
C SER A 226 21.81 8.22 12.26
N TYR A 227 21.03 7.97 13.31
CA TYR A 227 21.25 6.95 14.33
C TYR A 227 20.13 5.90 14.27
N ILE A 228 19.91 5.35 13.08
CA ILE A 228 18.95 4.27 12.82
C ILE A 228 19.71 2.96 12.74
N LYS A 229 19.38 2.00 13.61
CA LYS A 229 20.02 0.67 13.61
C LYS A 229 19.61 -0.12 12.37
N PRO A 230 20.53 -0.91 11.75
CA PRO A 230 20.16 -1.89 10.74
C PRO A 230 19.12 -2.90 11.26
N ASN A 231 18.15 -3.27 10.42
CA ASN A 231 17.14 -4.31 10.75
C ASN A 231 17.77 -5.64 11.20
N ASN A 232 18.94 -5.98 10.66
CA ASN A 232 19.66 -7.19 11.00
C ASN A 232 20.57 -7.06 12.23
N TYR A 233 20.66 -5.90 12.89
CA TYR A 233 21.67 -5.61 13.92
C TYR A 233 21.69 -6.60 15.09
N GLU A 234 20.54 -7.01 15.63
CA GLU A 234 20.49 -7.98 16.73
C GLU A 234 20.71 -9.43 16.24
N VAL A 235 20.28 -9.74 15.03
CA VAL A 235 20.45 -11.09 14.46
C VAL A 235 21.90 -11.32 14.03
N SER A 236 22.59 -10.28 13.55
CA SER A 236 23.97 -10.34 13.08
C SER A 236 24.98 -10.67 14.18
N LYS A 237 24.62 -10.43 15.44
CA LYS A 237 25.44 -10.81 16.61
C LYS A 237 25.46 -12.33 16.85
N LYS A 238 24.45 -13.08 16.39
CA LYS A 238 24.31 -14.51 16.66
C LYS A 238 25.36 -15.34 15.91
N ARG A 239 25.90 -16.38 16.55
CA ARG A 239 26.89 -17.30 15.94
C ARG A 239 26.43 -17.86 14.60
N LYS A 240 25.16 -18.30 14.50
CA LYS A 240 24.57 -18.82 13.25
C LYS A 240 24.67 -17.82 12.10
N TRP A 241 24.43 -16.53 12.35
CA TRP A 241 24.52 -15.51 11.31
C TRP A 241 25.97 -15.29 10.86
N LYS A 242 26.91 -15.23 11.82
CA LYS A 242 28.34 -15.02 11.52
C LYS A 242 28.98 -16.20 10.78
N GLN A 243 28.46 -17.41 10.98
CA GLN A 243 28.97 -18.64 10.34
C GLN A 243 28.24 -19.00 9.04
N ASP A 244 27.22 -18.23 8.66
CA ASP A 244 26.45 -18.46 7.43
C ASP A 244 27.25 -18.02 6.20
N ILE A 245 27.86 -18.98 5.52
CA ILE A 245 28.71 -18.75 4.35
C ILE A 245 27.96 -18.18 3.13
N GLY A 246 26.62 -18.29 3.10
CA GLY A 246 25.80 -17.77 2.02
C GLY A 246 25.57 -16.25 2.11
N ARG A 247 25.97 -15.62 3.22
CA ARG A 247 25.81 -14.18 3.43
C ARG A 247 26.95 -13.41 2.81
N ARG A 248 26.60 -12.42 2.01
CA ARG A 248 27.56 -11.48 1.41
C ARG A 248 28.43 -10.80 2.46
N GLU A 249 27.87 -10.49 3.64
CA GLU A 249 28.62 -9.83 4.73
C GLU A 249 29.72 -10.72 5.33
N ASN A 250 29.65 -12.03 5.11
CA ASN A 250 30.67 -12.99 5.57
C ASN A 250 31.62 -13.43 4.43
N MET A 251 31.47 -12.87 3.22
CA MET A 251 32.36 -13.10 2.08
C MET A 251 33.50 -12.07 2.08
N ASN A 252 34.67 -12.45 1.57
CA ASN A 252 35.77 -11.50 1.40
C ASN A 252 35.51 -10.63 0.17
N TYR A 253 35.49 -9.30 0.33
CA TYR A 253 35.26 -8.38 -0.78
C TYR A 253 36.57 -7.77 -1.27
N LEU A 254 36.93 -8.09 -2.51
CA LEU A 254 38.12 -7.59 -3.19
C LEU A 254 37.78 -6.27 -3.90
N ALA A 255 37.91 -5.16 -3.18
CA ALA A 255 37.46 -3.83 -3.64
C ALA A 255 38.12 -3.36 -4.95
N ALA A 256 39.38 -3.74 -5.21
CA ALA A 256 40.08 -3.36 -6.44
C ALA A 256 39.49 -3.99 -7.70
N GLU A 257 38.86 -5.16 -7.57
CA GLU A 257 38.32 -5.93 -8.69
C GLU A 257 36.79 -5.90 -8.73
N ASP A 258 36.15 -5.31 -7.71
CA ASP A 258 34.71 -5.41 -7.45
C ASP A 258 34.21 -6.87 -7.47
N VAL A 259 34.85 -7.73 -6.69
CA VAL A 259 34.57 -9.18 -6.62
C VAL A 259 34.34 -9.63 -5.20
N TYR A 260 33.35 -10.49 -4.98
CA TYR A 260 33.22 -11.25 -3.74
C TYR A 260 33.87 -12.62 -3.88
N GLN A 261 34.63 -13.03 -2.88
CA GLN A 261 35.18 -14.37 -2.76
C GLN A 261 34.38 -15.14 -1.70
N CYS A 262 33.79 -16.27 -2.10
CA CYS A 262 33.00 -17.11 -1.20
C CYS A 262 33.90 -17.94 -0.26
N ALA A 263 33.28 -18.67 0.67
CA ALA A 263 34.01 -19.52 1.63
C ALA A 263 34.85 -20.63 0.99
N GLU A 264 34.50 -21.07 -0.22
CA GLU A 264 35.28 -22.04 -1.02
C GLU A 264 36.36 -21.38 -1.89
N GLY A 265 36.57 -20.07 -1.76
CA GLY A 265 37.54 -19.33 -2.56
C GLY A 265 37.08 -18.98 -3.98
N ARG A 266 35.86 -19.35 -4.39
CA ARG A 266 35.31 -19.04 -5.73
C ARG A 266 34.96 -17.57 -5.85
N ARG A 267 35.11 -17.02 -7.06
CA ARG A 267 34.91 -15.60 -7.37
C ARG A 267 33.49 -15.36 -7.86
N LEU A 268 32.81 -14.38 -7.28
CA LEU A 268 31.51 -13.88 -7.70
C LEU A 268 31.72 -12.51 -8.34
N VAL A 269 31.55 -12.45 -9.66
CA VAL A 269 31.75 -11.25 -10.48
C VAL A 269 30.43 -10.57 -10.77
N VAL A 270 30.48 -9.28 -11.08
CA VAL A 270 29.30 -8.52 -11.50
C VAL A 270 28.76 -9.07 -12.82
N THR A 271 27.48 -9.45 -12.85
CA THR A 271 26.81 -9.91 -14.07
C THR A 271 25.63 -9.06 -14.49
N GLY A 272 25.25 -8.09 -13.67
CA GLY A 272 24.27 -7.09 -14.04
C GLY A 272 23.84 -6.22 -12.87
N THR A 273 22.95 -5.28 -13.16
CA THR A 273 22.29 -4.47 -12.14
C THR A 273 20.79 -4.67 -12.22
N ARG A 274 20.13 -4.65 -11.06
CA ARG A 274 18.68 -4.71 -10.93
C ARG A 274 18.18 -3.43 -10.30
N ARG A 275 17.38 -2.69 -11.06
CA ARG A 275 16.67 -1.53 -10.54
C ARG A 275 15.35 -1.97 -9.93
N THR A 276 15.09 -1.51 -8.71
CA THR A 276 13.83 -1.75 -8.00
C THR A 276 13.25 -0.41 -7.59
N LYS A 277 11.95 -0.23 -7.83
CA LYS A 277 11.23 0.99 -7.46
C LYS A 277 10.42 0.76 -6.18
N SER A 278 10.64 1.59 -5.17
CA SER A 278 9.87 1.59 -3.93
C SER A 278 8.44 2.05 -4.20
N ALA A 279 7.52 1.82 -3.25
CA ALA A 279 6.15 2.30 -3.36
C ALA A 279 6.04 3.83 -3.45
N ARG A 280 7.07 4.57 -2.99
CA ARG A 280 7.18 6.03 -3.12
C ARG A 280 7.80 6.49 -4.43
N GLY A 281 8.34 5.56 -5.19
CA GLY A 281 9.00 5.84 -6.45
C GLY A 281 10.51 5.99 -6.36
N TYR A 282 11.10 5.87 -5.16
CA TYR A 282 12.56 5.78 -5.00
C TYR A 282 13.11 4.59 -5.78
N VAL A 283 14.16 4.80 -6.56
CA VAL A 283 14.79 3.76 -7.38
C VAL A 283 16.11 3.35 -6.72
N SER A 284 16.14 2.13 -6.19
CA SER A 284 17.38 1.49 -5.72
C SER A 284 18.00 0.67 -6.85
N GLU A 285 19.31 0.78 -7.05
CA GLU A 285 20.07 -0.07 -7.96
C GLU A 285 20.84 -1.12 -7.16
N LYS A 286 20.62 -2.40 -7.48
CA LYS A 286 21.27 -3.53 -6.82
C LYS A 286 22.20 -4.23 -7.79
N THR A 287 23.50 -4.23 -7.52
CA THR A 287 24.47 -5.01 -8.28
C THR A 287 24.29 -6.49 -7.98
N ILE A 288 24.21 -7.30 -9.05
CA ILE A 288 24.11 -8.75 -8.98
C ILE A 288 25.51 -9.33 -9.18
N TYR A 289 25.93 -10.14 -8.21
CA TYR A 289 27.16 -10.90 -8.26
C TYR A 289 26.81 -12.39 -8.41
N THR A 290 27.41 -13.07 -9.38
CA THR A 290 27.19 -14.50 -9.60
C THR A 290 28.52 -15.22 -9.80
N CYS A 291 28.58 -16.46 -9.34
CA CYS A 291 29.65 -17.39 -9.67
C CYS A 291 29.23 -18.19 -10.92
N THR A 292 30.14 -18.37 -11.87
CA THR A 292 29.88 -19.15 -13.10
C THR A 292 29.94 -20.65 -12.86
N ASP A 293 30.58 -21.08 -11.77
CA ASP A 293 31.03 -22.47 -11.61
C ASP A 293 30.36 -23.20 -10.43
N CYS A 294 29.26 -22.68 -9.88
CA CYS A 294 28.52 -23.36 -8.82
C CYS A 294 27.44 -24.29 -9.41
N ASN A 295 27.65 -25.60 -9.34
CA ASN A 295 26.62 -26.62 -9.50
C ASN A 295 25.76 -26.73 -8.24
#